data_AF-A0AAD5LNW6-F1
#
_entry.id   AF-A0AAD5LNW6-F1
#
_cell.length_a   1.000
_cell.length_b   1.000
_cell.length_c   1.000
_cell.angle_alpha   90.00
_cell.angle_beta   90.00
_cell.angle_gamma   90.00
#
_symmetry.space_group_name_H-M   'P 1'
#
loop_
_entity.id
_entity.type
_entity.pdbx_description
1 polymer ?
#
loop_
_entity_poly.entity_id
_entity_poly.type
_entity_poly.pdbx_seq_one_letter_code
_entity_poly.pdbx_strand_id
1 'polypeptide(L)'
;MKATLTAHLLGMAALLAAPASAQQRPTAGSGGSTPAVGTVRPAGPLGPSGSRPSGAAGDAGASTSPLDDLKRKTIKGEWHMKPVHAIHVRVQADAPALVDGRFVSSYGKGDLKKGYLMGMDGVNTASVEGSLLYVQAEGINVKSRAKEERCVRKNKMRNVVFYEVLIAQPNASIAEFGETWKGPRDTFEYGPMLSMDGGACTPEATEGSVVKRPKACLQWNGEQGEADLGPFVGGSIKDDDVRAPYPDSYWFSFPNSCPTQTWANKTDKCRAATHKGLCDIGQAPDGVACTYAYNILGWVPLDDVVGITSIENEATGKKYQDFQEWCEASEDNVEFEGDDKTGKMESGLPFWKDPLDAEANRARAAKVVEIYNAIVSGEHVSTQINASTVKSFKPLPPVETLTAKNPKCFETVPTCNTGAGCRREGYAQLCKPCQSNAAGCAVDPTYAYPKLQKAKRSAPDSGSGSMRGGPTAGGNGKKKPTTPGASPTSAATTQLSALIIVALPALCLGYGS
;
A
#
# COMPACT_ATOMS: atom_id res chain seq x y z
N MET A 1 19.53 -56.12 11.03
CA MET A 1 18.94 -56.59 9.75
C MET A 1 18.25 -55.41 9.10
N LYS A 2 18.55 -55.18 7.82
CA LYS A 2 18.07 -54.08 6.99
C LYS A 2 16.58 -54.27 6.65
N ALA A 3 15.81 -53.19 6.61
CA ALA A 3 14.70 -53.04 5.67
C ALA A 3 14.43 -51.53 5.45
N THR A 4 14.76 -51.10 4.25
CA THR A 4 14.57 -49.78 3.65
C THR A 4 13.09 -49.59 3.29
N LEU A 5 12.54 -48.39 3.51
CA LEU A 5 11.30 -47.97 2.85
C LEU A 5 11.52 -46.63 2.15
N THR A 6 11.11 -46.63 0.89
CA THR A 6 11.33 -45.62 -0.16
C THR A 6 10.08 -44.76 -0.34
N ALA A 7 10.23 -43.64 -1.07
CA ALA A 7 9.23 -42.81 -1.76
C ALA A 7 8.59 -41.66 -0.95
N HIS A 8 8.41 -40.43 -1.45
CA HIS A 8 8.69 -39.80 -2.75
C HIS A 8 8.79 -38.27 -2.56
N LEU A 9 9.79 -37.65 -3.19
CA LEU A 9 9.82 -36.22 -3.51
C LEU A 9 9.37 -36.05 -4.97
N LEU A 10 8.41 -35.15 -5.21
CA LEU A 10 8.09 -34.52 -6.50
C LEU A 10 8.13 -33.00 -6.20
N GLY A 11 9.00 -32.15 -6.76
CA GLY A 11 9.71 -32.23 -8.03
C GLY A 11 8.87 -31.62 -9.16
N MET A 12 8.54 -30.32 -9.10
CA MET A 12 7.99 -29.61 -10.26
C MET A 12 9.11 -28.95 -11.06
N ALA A 13 9.13 -29.32 -12.34
CA ALA A 13 10.21 -29.16 -13.28
C ALA A 13 10.27 -27.78 -13.95
N ALA A 14 11.51 -27.38 -14.23
CA ALA A 14 11.88 -26.38 -15.21
C ALA A 14 11.56 -26.88 -16.63
N LEU A 15 11.06 -25.98 -17.49
CA LEU A 15 11.02 -26.17 -18.93
C LEU A 15 12.10 -25.30 -19.56
N LEU A 16 13.20 -25.96 -19.94
CA LEU A 16 14.23 -25.47 -20.86
C LEU A 16 13.74 -25.69 -22.29
N ALA A 17 13.88 -24.67 -23.15
CA ALA A 17 13.87 -24.82 -24.60
C ALA A 17 15.28 -24.56 -25.13
N ALA A 18 15.80 -25.50 -25.91
CA ALA A 18 17.12 -25.50 -26.53
C ALA A 18 16.95 -25.37 -28.07
N PRO A 19 18.03 -25.24 -28.87
CA PRO A 19 18.19 -24.14 -29.84
C PRO A 19 18.07 -24.61 -31.30
N ALA A 20 17.99 -23.65 -32.23
CA ALA A 20 18.18 -23.88 -33.66
C ALA A 20 19.41 -23.09 -34.18
N SER A 21 20.44 -23.82 -34.60
CA SER A 21 21.54 -23.39 -35.50
C SER A 21 21.01 -23.35 -36.94
N ALA A 22 21.59 -22.76 -37.99
CA ALA A 22 22.79 -21.97 -38.35
C ALA A 22 22.32 -21.05 -39.53
N GLN A 23 23.02 -20.08 -40.13
CA GLN A 23 24.34 -20.18 -40.77
C GLN A 23 24.69 -18.83 -41.46
N GLN A 24 25.97 -18.47 -41.41
CA GLN A 24 26.79 -17.74 -42.40
C GLN A 24 26.73 -16.20 -42.60
N ARG A 25 27.96 -15.65 -42.45
CA ARG A 25 28.55 -14.34 -42.77
C ARG A 25 28.87 -14.25 -44.29
N PRO A 26 29.16 -13.06 -44.87
CA PRO A 26 30.54 -12.52 -44.78
C PRO A 26 30.69 -10.96 -44.74
N THR A 27 31.83 -10.51 -44.18
CA THR A 27 32.74 -9.36 -44.50
C THR A 27 32.22 -8.06 -45.17
N ALA A 28 32.72 -6.82 -45.01
CA ALA A 28 33.78 -6.13 -44.25
C ALA A 28 33.72 -4.60 -44.60
N GLY A 29 34.41 -3.73 -43.82
CA GLY A 29 34.74 -2.32 -44.17
C GLY A 29 34.19 -1.29 -43.17
N SER A 30 34.95 -0.68 -42.25
CA SER A 30 36.04 0.31 -42.34
C SER A 30 35.57 1.77 -42.48
N GLY A 31 36.05 2.63 -41.55
CA GLY A 31 35.95 4.10 -41.53
C GLY A 31 34.86 4.60 -40.56
N GLY A 32 35.10 5.27 -39.44
CA GLY A 32 36.16 6.22 -39.10
C GLY A 32 35.63 7.65 -39.30
N SER A 33 35.28 8.34 -38.20
CA SER A 33 35.47 9.79 -37.94
C SER A 33 34.48 10.33 -36.88
N THR A 34 35.01 10.68 -35.72
CA THR A 34 34.48 11.71 -34.80
C THR A 34 34.70 13.11 -35.42
N PRO A 35 33.92 14.14 -35.04
CA PRO A 35 34.44 15.06 -34.01
C PRO A 35 33.40 15.74 -33.08
N ALA A 36 33.94 16.17 -31.93
CA ALA A 36 33.64 17.36 -31.11
C ALA A 36 32.20 17.58 -30.59
N VAL A 37 31.94 17.42 -29.29
CA VAL A 37 32.22 18.41 -28.21
C VAL A 37 31.66 19.80 -28.51
N GLY A 38 30.44 20.04 -28.05
CA GLY A 38 29.82 21.36 -27.94
C GLY A 38 29.35 21.59 -26.51
N THR A 39 30.13 22.36 -25.77
CA THR A 39 29.82 22.89 -24.44
C THR A 39 28.76 23.99 -24.55
N VAL A 40 27.64 23.87 -23.83
CA VAL A 40 26.75 25.02 -23.56
C VAL A 40 26.50 25.12 -22.05
N ARG A 41 26.79 26.31 -21.53
CA ARG A 41 26.73 26.77 -20.14
C ARG A 41 25.27 26.93 -19.64
N PRO A 42 25.07 27.04 -18.32
CA PRO A 42 23.77 26.93 -17.66
C PRO A 42 22.95 28.22 -17.73
N ALA A 43 21.64 28.10 -17.94
CA ALA A 43 20.68 29.18 -17.75
C ALA A 43 20.26 29.23 -16.27
N GLY A 44 20.51 30.38 -15.63
CA GLY A 44 20.00 30.72 -14.30
C GLY A 44 18.51 31.10 -14.30
N PRO A 45 17.94 31.41 -13.13
CA PRO A 45 16.51 31.27 -12.84
C PRO A 45 15.71 32.49 -13.30
N LEU A 46 14.55 32.26 -13.90
CA LEU A 46 13.52 33.28 -14.14
C LEU A 46 12.33 33.01 -13.23
N GLY A 47 12.05 33.98 -12.36
CA GLY A 47 10.84 34.06 -11.55
C GLY A 47 9.59 34.41 -12.37
N PRO A 48 8.42 34.44 -11.72
CA PRO A 48 7.14 34.18 -12.35
C PRO A 48 6.52 35.45 -12.94
N SER A 49 6.06 35.37 -14.19
CA SER A 49 5.13 36.34 -14.76
C SER A 49 4.02 35.59 -15.46
N GLY A 50 2.79 35.84 -15.01
CA GLY A 50 1.59 35.14 -15.44
C GLY A 50 1.08 35.62 -16.80
N SER A 51 0.44 34.70 -17.51
CA SER A 51 -0.79 34.96 -18.28
C SER A 51 -1.29 33.61 -18.78
N ARG A 52 -2.41 33.17 -18.23
CA ARG A 52 -3.07 31.88 -18.50
C ARG A 52 -4.00 32.08 -19.69
N PRO A 53 -3.83 31.42 -20.84
CA PRO A 53 -4.91 31.29 -21.80
C PRO A 53 -5.84 30.18 -21.30
N SER A 54 -7.09 30.54 -21.10
CA SER A 54 -8.22 29.65 -20.91
C SER A 54 -8.40 28.74 -22.14
N GLY A 55 -7.70 27.62 -22.17
CA GLY A 55 -8.05 26.48 -23.00
C GLY A 55 -9.06 25.63 -22.24
N ALA A 56 -10.28 25.56 -22.76
CA ALA A 56 -11.28 24.62 -22.28
C ALA A 56 -10.70 23.21 -22.31
N ALA A 57 -10.47 22.63 -21.13
CA ALA A 57 -10.25 21.21 -21.00
C ALA A 57 -11.53 20.53 -21.51
N GLY A 58 -11.40 19.82 -22.63
CA GLY A 58 -12.45 18.97 -23.13
C GLY A 58 -12.86 18.00 -22.03
N ASP A 59 -14.17 17.91 -21.82
CA ASP A 59 -14.82 16.96 -20.93
C ASP A 59 -14.50 15.55 -21.44
N ALA A 60 -13.37 14.99 -20.95
CA ALA A 60 -13.04 13.59 -21.12
C ALA A 60 -14.10 12.83 -20.34
N GLY A 61 -15.13 12.38 -21.05
CA GLY A 61 -16.38 11.88 -20.50
C GLY A 61 -16.17 11.07 -19.22
N ALA A 62 -16.79 11.53 -18.14
CA ALA A 62 -16.78 10.85 -16.86
C ALA A 62 -17.31 9.42 -17.05
N SER A 63 -16.41 8.45 -17.24
CA SER A 63 -16.79 7.05 -17.24
C SER A 63 -17.29 6.77 -15.83
N THR A 64 -18.58 6.51 -15.69
CA THR A 64 -19.17 6.17 -14.38
C THR A 64 -18.46 4.95 -13.81
N SER A 65 -18.17 4.98 -12.51
CA SER A 65 -17.51 3.84 -11.88
C SER A 65 -18.48 2.66 -11.86
N PRO A 66 -18.04 1.42 -12.14
CA PRO A 66 -18.88 0.24 -11.95
C PRO A 66 -19.31 0.05 -10.49
N LEU A 67 -18.64 0.73 -9.54
CA LEU A 67 -19.02 0.71 -8.13
C LEU A 67 -20.25 1.58 -7.84
N ASP A 68 -20.60 2.53 -8.72
CA ASP A 68 -21.76 3.40 -8.57
C ASP A 68 -23.08 2.67 -8.79
N ASP A 69 -23.06 1.69 -9.70
CA ASP A 69 -24.21 0.90 -10.12
C ASP A 69 -24.44 -0.36 -9.26
N LEU A 70 -23.65 -0.53 -8.19
CA LEU A 70 -23.79 -1.69 -7.32
C LEU A 70 -25.14 -1.70 -6.59
N LYS A 71 -25.73 -2.89 -6.49
CA LYS A 71 -26.99 -3.10 -5.78
C LYS A 71 -26.78 -2.81 -4.29
N ARG A 72 -27.49 -1.82 -3.78
CA ARG A 72 -27.47 -1.45 -2.36
C ARG A 72 -28.61 -2.13 -1.64
N LYS A 73 -28.30 -2.77 -0.51
CA LYS A 73 -29.31 -3.32 0.38
C LYS A 73 -29.80 -2.22 1.33
N THR A 74 -31.08 -1.88 1.28
CA THR A 74 -31.67 -1.00 2.28
C THR A 74 -31.93 -1.78 3.56
N ILE A 75 -31.21 -1.45 4.62
CA ILE A 75 -31.47 -1.97 5.96
C ILE A 75 -32.33 -0.94 6.69
N LYS A 76 -33.58 -1.30 7.00
CA LYS A 76 -34.55 -0.36 7.60
C LYS A 76 -34.29 -0.20 9.09
N GLY A 77 -34.28 1.05 9.56
CA GLY A 77 -34.34 1.37 10.98
C GLY A 77 -33.00 1.35 11.72
N GLU A 78 -31.90 1.02 11.05
CA GLU A 78 -30.55 1.01 11.63
C GLU A 78 -29.62 1.89 10.81
N TRP A 79 -28.77 2.66 11.50
CA TRP A 79 -27.71 3.40 10.84
C TRP A 79 -26.62 2.43 10.39
N HIS A 80 -26.06 2.68 9.21
CA HIS A 80 -24.86 2.02 8.72
C HIS A 80 -23.95 3.07 8.11
N MET A 81 -22.64 2.83 8.19
CA MET A 81 -21.67 3.70 7.55
C MET A 81 -22.01 3.85 6.06
N LYS A 82 -22.17 5.09 5.60
CA LYS A 82 -22.30 5.36 4.17
C LYS A 82 -21.02 4.93 3.47
N PRO A 83 -21.11 4.16 2.36
CA PRO A 83 -19.91 3.70 1.67
C PRO A 83 -19.01 4.84 1.20
N VAL A 84 -17.71 4.67 1.36
CA VAL A 84 -16.66 5.62 0.94
C VAL A 84 -15.91 5.02 -0.25
N HIS A 85 -15.82 5.76 -1.34
CA HIS A 85 -14.95 5.48 -2.48
C HIS A 85 -13.52 5.90 -2.14
N ALA A 86 -12.55 5.04 -2.36
CA ALA A 86 -11.13 5.30 -2.20
C ALA A 86 -10.35 4.70 -3.38
N ILE A 87 -9.21 5.27 -3.72
CA ILE A 87 -8.24 4.65 -4.63
C ILE A 87 -7.06 4.14 -3.82
N HIS A 88 -6.87 2.83 -3.86
CA HIS A 88 -5.76 2.14 -3.23
C HIS A 88 -4.84 1.54 -4.30
N VAL A 89 -3.62 1.19 -3.92
CA VAL A 89 -2.68 0.50 -4.81
C VAL A 89 -2.21 -0.80 -4.22
N ARG A 90 -1.84 -1.73 -5.10
CA ARG A 90 -1.06 -2.91 -4.75
C ARG A 90 0.14 -3.02 -5.68
N VAL A 91 1.31 -3.23 -5.10
CA VAL A 91 2.50 -3.60 -5.85
C VAL A 91 2.51 -5.12 -5.99
N GLN A 92 2.48 -5.62 -7.23
CA GLN A 92 2.25 -7.03 -7.54
C GLN A 92 3.23 -7.55 -8.59
N ALA A 93 3.39 -8.87 -8.63
CA ALA A 93 4.20 -9.54 -9.63
C ALA A 93 3.45 -9.75 -10.94
N ASP A 94 2.19 -10.18 -10.85
CA ASP A 94 1.33 -10.41 -11.99
C ASP A 94 0.58 -9.14 -12.42
N ALA A 95 0.24 -9.09 -13.70
CA ALA A 95 -0.70 -8.11 -14.21
C ALA A 95 -2.14 -8.64 -14.06
N PRO A 96 -3.12 -7.77 -13.75
CA PRO A 96 -4.53 -8.13 -13.79
C PRO A 96 -4.96 -8.73 -15.14
N ALA A 97 -5.86 -9.70 -15.10
CA ALA A 97 -6.47 -10.31 -16.29
C ALA A 97 -7.81 -9.64 -16.60
N LEU A 98 -8.04 -9.31 -17.86
CA LEU A 98 -9.35 -8.84 -18.34
C LEU A 98 -10.26 -10.04 -18.60
N VAL A 99 -11.33 -10.16 -17.83
CA VAL A 99 -12.34 -11.23 -17.96
C VAL A 99 -13.71 -10.56 -18.01
N ASP A 100 -14.48 -10.82 -19.06
CA ASP A 100 -15.82 -10.26 -19.28
C ASP A 100 -15.88 -8.72 -19.09
N GLY A 101 -14.87 -8.01 -19.62
CA GLY A 101 -14.78 -6.55 -19.53
C GLY A 101 -14.38 -6.00 -18.16
N ARG A 102 -13.96 -6.87 -17.21
CA ARG A 102 -13.49 -6.48 -15.89
C ARG A 102 -12.07 -6.98 -15.62
N PHE A 103 -11.23 -6.12 -15.06
CA PHE A 103 -9.95 -6.56 -14.53
C PHE A 103 -10.10 -7.29 -13.19
N VAL A 104 -9.51 -8.48 -13.13
CA VAL A 104 -9.49 -9.35 -11.94
C VAL A 104 -8.09 -9.98 -11.77
N SER A 105 -7.86 -10.68 -10.66
CA SER A 105 -6.59 -11.38 -10.47
C SER A 105 -6.35 -12.44 -11.53
N SER A 106 -5.12 -12.51 -12.06
CA SER A 106 -4.71 -13.53 -13.03
C SER A 106 -4.81 -14.96 -12.47
N TYR A 107 -4.72 -15.13 -11.14
CA TYR A 107 -4.90 -16.41 -10.44
C TYR A 107 -6.33 -16.98 -10.54
N GLY A 108 -7.29 -16.18 -11.03
CA GLY A 108 -8.62 -16.64 -11.42
C GLY A 108 -8.60 -17.59 -12.63
N LYS A 109 -7.52 -17.59 -13.43
CA LYS A 109 -7.35 -18.44 -14.63
C LYS A 109 -8.52 -18.32 -15.62
N GLY A 110 -9.00 -17.10 -15.84
CA GLY A 110 -10.11 -16.80 -16.76
C GLY A 110 -11.51 -16.92 -16.15
N ASP A 111 -11.65 -17.39 -14.90
CA ASP A 111 -12.93 -17.35 -14.18
C ASP A 111 -13.10 -15.99 -13.49
N LEU A 112 -14.17 -15.27 -13.85
CA LEU A 112 -14.45 -13.93 -13.34
C LEU A 112 -14.64 -13.91 -11.82
N LYS A 113 -15.43 -14.83 -11.26
CA LYS A 113 -15.75 -14.84 -9.82
C LYS A 113 -14.53 -15.23 -9.00
N LYS A 114 -13.77 -16.21 -9.46
CA LYS A 114 -12.54 -16.65 -8.81
C LYS A 114 -11.47 -15.57 -8.89
N GLY A 115 -11.27 -14.95 -10.06
CA GLY A 115 -10.33 -13.84 -10.20
C GLY A 115 -10.70 -12.65 -9.33
N TYR A 116 -12.00 -12.35 -9.22
CA TYR A 116 -12.51 -11.30 -8.35
C TYR A 116 -12.26 -11.59 -6.88
N LEU A 117 -12.54 -12.82 -6.44
CA LEU A 117 -12.22 -13.25 -5.08
C LEU A 117 -10.71 -13.10 -4.80
N MET A 118 -9.86 -13.68 -5.64
CA MET A 118 -8.41 -13.73 -5.43
C MET A 118 -7.74 -12.34 -5.48
N GLY A 119 -8.37 -11.34 -6.10
CA GLY A 119 -7.85 -9.97 -6.14
C GLY A 119 -7.78 -9.29 -4.78
N MET A 120 -8.65 -9.66 -3.83
CA MET A 120 -8.73 -9.04 -2.49
C MET A 120 -8.95 -10.05 -1.35
N ASP A 121 -8.62 -11.34 -1.51
CA ASP A 121 -8.88 -12.38 -0.51
C ASP A 121 -7.89 -12.41 0.67
N GLY A 122 -7.86 -11.38 1.50
CA GLY A 122 -6.88 -11.29 2.61
C GLY A 122 -5.56 -10.69 2.13
N VAL A 123 -5.58 -9.40 1.79
CA VAL A 123 -4.45 -8.71 1.15
C VAL A 123 -4.14 -7.39 1.81
N ASN A 124 -2.92 -6.91 1.60
CA ASN A 124 -2.53 -5.54 1.93
C ASN A 124 -2.66 -4.65 0.70
N THR A 125 -3.02 -3.39 0.92
CA THR A 125 -2.93 -2.30 -0.04
C THR A 125 -2.22 -1.11 0.60
N ALA A 126 -1.81 -0.16 -0.22
CA ALA A 126 -1.30 1.14 0.24
C ALA A 126 -2.14 2.30 -0.32
N SER A 127 -1.99 3.48 0.27
CA SER A 127 -2.38 4.73 -0.37
C SER A 127 -1.55 4.94 -1.66
N VAL A 128 -2.09 5.71 -2.60
CA VAL A 128 -1.37 6.04 -3.86
C VAL A 128 -0.08 6.81 -3.53
N GLU A 129 -0.15 7.70 -2.55
CA GLU A 129 0.95 8.51 -2.02
C GLU A 129 2.07 7.64 -1.41
N GLY A 130 1.72 6.48 -0.85
CA GLY A 130 2.65 5.49 -0.31
C GLY A 130 3.04 4.36 -1.27
N SER A 131 2.68 4.45 -2.55
CA SER A 131 2.77 3.35 -3.53
C SER A 131 4.17 2.74 -3.68
N LEU A 132 5.22 3.54 -3.51
CA LEU A 132 6.61 3.12 -3.69
C LEU A 132 7.36 2.87 -2.37
N LEU A 133 6.73 3.06 -1.21
CA LEU A 133 7.39 2.84 0.08
C LEU A 133 7.90 1.39 0.18
N TYR A 134 7.04 0.40 -0.05
CA TYR A 134 7.42 -1.01 0.00
C TYR A 134 8.45 -1.38 -1.07
N VAL A 135 8.33 -0.77 -2.26
CA VAL A 135 9.28 -0.97 -3.37
C VAL A 135 10.67 -0.55 -2.93
N GLN A 136 10.81 0.66 -2.40
CA GLN A 136 12.09 1.23 -1.97
C GLN A 136 12.64 0.54 -0.71
N ALA A 137 11.82 0.42 0.33
CA ALA A 137 12.26 -0.04 1.65
C ALA A 137 12.62 -1.53 1.68
N GLU A 138 12.01 -2.35 0.81
CA GLU A 138 12.16 -3.79 0.85
C GLU A 138 12.27 -4.47 -0.51
N GLY A 139 11.85 -3.81 -1.59
CA GLY A 139 11.64 -4.45 -2.88
C GLY A 139 12.87 -4.52 -3.77
N ILE A 140 13.61 -3.41 -3.84
CA ILE A 140 14.63 -3.17 -4.86
C ILE A 140 16.05 -3.14 -4.32
N ASN A 141 16.25 -2.98 -3.00
CA ASN A 141 17.60 -2.90 -2.45
C ASN A 141 18.37 -4.20 -2.71
N VAL A 142 19.44 -4.12 -3.50
CA VAL A 142 20.28 -5.28 -3.85
C VAL A 142 20.89 -5.95 -2.62
N LYS A 143 21.17 -5.19 -1.54
CA LYS A 143 21.77 -5.73 -0.31
C LYS A 143 20.82 -6.60 0.51
N SER A 144 19.52 -6.38 0.36
CA SER A 144 18.47 -7.15 1.04
C SER A 144 18.10 -8.46 0.35
N ARG A 145 18.68 -8.75 -0.83
CA ARG A 145 18.32 -9.88 -1.71
C ARG A 145 19.45 -10.90 -1.79
N ALA A 146 19.10 -12.14 -2.15
CA ALA A 146 20.10 -13.16 -2.45
C ALA A 146 20.91 -12.74 -3.70
N LYS A 147 22.20 -13.08 -3.76
CA LYS A 147 23.09 -12.63 -4.86
C LYS A 147 22.62 -13.18 -6.21
N GLU A 148 22.18 -14.42 -6.21
CA GLU A 148 21.57 -15.12 -7.34
C GLU A 148 20.24 -14.50 -7.81
N GLU A 149 19.63 -13.63 -7.00
CA GLU A 149 18.39 -12.90 -7.32
C GLU A 149 18.64 -11.41 -7.59
N ARG A 150 19.88 -10.99 -7.90
CA ARG A 150 20.23 -9.58 -8.19
C ARG A 150 19.28 -8.94 -9.20
N CYS A 151 18.94 -9.65 -10.27
CA CYS A 151 18.05 -9.19 -11.35
C CYS A 151 16.58 -9.61 -11.19
N VAL A 152 16.18 -9.97 -9.97
CA VAL A 152 14.78 -10.25 -9.62
C VAL A 152 14.41 -9.41 -8.40
N ARG A 153 13.49 -8.45 -8.56
CA ARG A 153 12.95 -7.70 -7.41
C ARG A 153 12.26 -8.65 -6.43
N LYS A 154 12.27 -8.31 -5.13
CA LYS A 154 11.62 -9.13 -4.09
C LYS A 154 10.17 -9.42 -4.47
N ASN A 155 9.72 -10.65 -4.23
CA ASN A 155 8.39 -11.14 -4.61
C ASN A 155 8.06 -10.97 -6.11
N LYS A 156 9.06 -10.78 -6.97
CA LYS A 156 8.92 -10.52 -8.42
C LYS A 156 8.06 -9.30 -8.72
N MET A 157 8.06 -8.27 -7.87
CA MET A 157 7.25 -7.07 -8.10
C MET A 157 7.56 -6.41 -9.45
N ARG A 158 6.50 -6.10 -10.19
CA ARG A 158 6.58 -5.52 -11.54
C ARG A 158 5.53 -4.47 -11.80
N ASN A 159 4.36 -4.53 -11.15
CA ASN A 159 3.22 -3.68 -11.46
C ASN A 159 2.74 -2.91 -10.22
N VAL A 160 2.46 -1.62 -10.38
CA VAL A 160 1.63 -0.85 -9.44
C VAL A 160 0.21 -0.86 -9.96
N VAL A 161 -0.67 -1.62 -9.31
CA VAL A 161 -2.06 -1.84 -9.73
C VAL A 161 -2.99 -0.93 -8.95
N PHE A 162 -3.83 -0.18 -9.64
CA PHE A 162 -4.78 0.76 -9.04
C PHE A 162 -6.14 0.11 -8.84
N TYR A 163 -6.64 0.18 -7.61
CA TYR A 163 -7.94 -0.32 -7.18
C TYR A 163 -8.80 0.87 -6.78
N GLU A 164 -9.95 1.05 -7.42
CA GLU A 164 -11.05 1.76 -6.78
C GLU A 164 -11.73 0.79 -5.80
N VAL A 165 -11.94 1.24 -4.57
CA VAL A 165 -12.54 0.45 -3.50
C VAL A 165 -13.69 1.24 -2.91
N LEU A 166 -14.82 0.57 -2.68
CA LEU A 166 -15.96 1.08 -1.96
C LEU A 166 -15.98 0.39 -0.59
N ILE A 167 -15.98 1.16 0.50
CA ILE A 167 -15.79 0.64 1.87
C ILE A 167 -16.95 1.11 2.77
N ALA A 168 -17.59 0.19 3.48
CA ALA A 168 -18.50 0.48 4.59
C ALA A 168 -18.13 -0.42 5.78
N GLN A 169 -17.68 0.20 6.87
CA GLN A 169 -17.15 -0.53 8.02
C GLN A 169 -18.28 -1.07 8.90
N PRO A 170 -18.08 -2.21 9.57
CA PRO A 170 -19.03 -2.70 10.56
C PRO A 170 -19.27 -1.70 11.69
N ASN A 171 -20.52 -1.53 12.10
CA ASN A 171 -20.86 -0.65 13.22
C ASN A 171 -20.12 -1.06 14.51
N ALA A 172 -19.96 -2.37 14.73
CA ALA A 172 -19.26 -2.90 15.90
C ALA A 172 -17.77 -2.50 15.91
N SER A 173 -17.09 -2.48 14.74
CA SER A 173 -15.70 -2.03 14.67
C SER A 173 -15.58 -0.52 14.87
N ILE A 174 -16.50 0.27 14.32
CA ILE A 174 -16.53 1.73 14.57
C ILE A 174 -16.77 2.00 16.06
N ALA A 175 -17.70 1.28 16.70
CA ALA A 175 -17.95 1.40 18.13
C ALA A 175 -16.73 1.03 18.98
N GLU A 176 -15.96 0.01 18.56
CA GLU A 176 -14.78 -0.43 19.30
C GLU A 176 -13.60 0.52 19.15
N PHE A 177 -13.32 0.96 17.92
CA PHE A 177 -12.09 1.69 17.61
C PHE A 177 -12.28 3.21 17.46
N GLY A 178 -13.44 3.69 17.00
CA GLY A 178 -13.65 5.07 16.58
C GLY A 178 -13.40 6.15 17.65
N GLU A 179 -13.44 5.78 18.93
CA GLU A 179 -13.15 6.68 20.07
C GLU A 179 -11.72 6.51 20.65
N THR A 180 -11.01 5.46 20.25
CA THR A 180 -9.68 5.10 20.79
C THR A 180 -8.54 5.81 20.08
N TRP A 181 -8.78 6.25 18.85
CA TRP A 181 -7.89 7.07 18.05
C TRP A 181 -7.99 8.54 18.52
N LYS A 182 -6.89 9.14 18.97
CA LYS A 182 -6.82 10.51 19.53
C LYS A 182 -5.69 11.36 18.94
N GLY A 183 -4.94 10.82 17.99
CA GLY A 183 -3.78 11.45 17.36
C GLY A 183 -4.06 11.87 15.91
N PRO A 184 -3.28 12.83 15.39
CA PRO A 184 -3.38 13.26 13.99
C PRO A 184 -2.94 12.20 12.97
N ARG A 185 -2.38 11.09 13.46
CA ARG A 185 -1.83 9.97 12.67
C ARG A 185 -2.77 8.77 12.61
N ASP A 186 -3.98 8.94 13.15
CA ASP A 186 -4.92 7.85 13.33
C ASP A 186 -5.91 7.75 12.17
N THR A 187 -6.31 6.53 11.86
CA THR A 187 -7.29 6.24 10.80
C THR A 187 -8.66 5.97 11.43
N PHE A 188 -9.38 7.03 11.81
CA PHE A 188 -10.61 6.96 12.63
C PHE A 188 -11.73 6.07 12.05
N GLU A 189 -11.82 5.94 10.72
CA GLU A 189 -12.79 5.08 10.04
C GLU A 189 -12.36 3.60 10.00
N TYR A 190 -11.15 3.26 10.45
CA TYR A 190 -10.54 1.95 10.27
C TYR A 190 -10.24 1.26 11.60
N GLY A 191 -10.25 -0.08 11.56
CA GLY A 191 -9.64 -0.85 12.64
C GLY A 191 -8.12 -0.81 12.54
N PRO A 192 -7.40 -1.44 13.49
CA PRO A 192 -5.95 -1.54 13.41
C PRO A 192 -5.52 -2.29 12.14
N MET A 193 -4.51 -1.78 11.45
CA MET A 193 -3.91 -2.50 10.32
C MET A 193 -3.27 -3.81 10.79
N LEU A 194 -3.56 -4.89 10.05
CA LEU A 194 -2.96 -6.20 10.23
C LEU A 194 -2.26 -6.63 8.95
N SER A 195 -0.97 -6.91 9.03
CA SER A 195 -0.27 -7.49 7.89
C SER A 195 -0.94 -8.82 7.46
N MET A 196 -1.13 -9.00 6.17
CA MET A 196 -1.71 -10.20 5.58
C MET A 196 -0.65 -10.95 4.77
N ASP A 197 -0.29 -12.15 5.21
CA ASP A 197 0.66 -13.03 4.55
C ASP A 197 -0.08 -14.23 3.97
N GLY A 198 0.02 -14.39 2.65
CA GLY A 198 -0.55 -15.53 1.94
C GLY A 198 -2.06 -15.71 2.17
N GLY A 199 -2.82 -14.61 2.37
CA GLY A 199 -4.26 -14.65 2.60
C GLY A 199 -4.71 -14.65 4.06
N ALA A 200 -3.77 -14.73 5.01
CA ALA A 200 -4.04 -14.78 6.44
C ALA A 200 -3.39 -13.60 7.18
N CYS A 201 -3.95 -13.18 8.32
CA CYS A 201 -3.24 -12.25 9.20
C CYS A 201 -1.91 -12.83 9.67
N THR A 202 -0.84 -12.05 9.66
CA THR A 202 0.49 -12.45 10.12
C THR A 202 0.44 -12.90 11.58
N PRO A 203 0.98 -14.10 11.93
CA PRO A 203 1.11 -14.51 13.32
C PRO A 203 1.98 -13.55 14.15
N GLU A 204 1.64 -13.35 15.43
CA GLU A 204 2.55 -12.66 16.38
C GLU A 204 3.71 -13.57 16.78
N ALA A 205 3.43 -14.86 16.92
CA ALA A 205 4.40 -15.87 17.30
C ALA A 205 3.94 -17.24 16.80
N THR A 206 4.89 -18.14 16.56
CA THR A 206 4.64 -19.56 16.32
C THR A 206 5.49 -20.36 17.29
N GLU A 207 4.86 -21.09 18.19
CA GLU A 207 5.50 -21.93 19.20
C GLU A 207 5.13 -23.39 18.95
N GLY A 208 6.05 -24.14 18.35
CA GLY A 208 5.76 -25.50 17.89
C GLY A 208 4.64 -25.51 16.84
N SER A 209 3.53 -26.17 17.14
CA SER A 209 2.33 -26.21 16.30
C SER A 209 1.29 -25.12 16.63
N VAL A 210 1.53 -24.30 17.65
CA VAL A 210 0.59 -23.25 18.08
C VAL A 210 0.94 -21.94 17.39
N VAL A 211 -0.03 -21.41 16.64
CA VAL A 211 0.08 -20.12 15.95
C VAL A 211 -0.68 -19.07 16.76
N LYS A 212 0.05 -18.15 17.39
CA LYS A 212 -0.55 -17.03 18.11
C LYS A 212 -0.95 -15.94 17.12
N ARG A 213 -2.24 -15.61 17.08
CA ARG A 213 -2.78 -14.57 16.19
C ARG A 213 -2.91 -13.23 16.93
N PRO A 214 -2.77 -12.09 16.23
CA PRO A 214 -3.09 -10.79 16.78
C PRO A 214 -4.55 -10.73 17.24
N LYS A 215 -4.81 -10.05 18.36
CA LYS A 215 -6.17 -9.89 18.92
C LYS A 215 -7.18 -9.42 17.88
N ALA A 216 -6.82 -8.37 17.13
CA ALA A 216 -7.65 -7.79 16.09
C ALA A 216 -8.00 -8.79 14.96
N CYS A 217 -7.16 -9.80 14.72
CA CYS A 217 -7.46 -10.84 13.73
C CYS A 217 -8.56 -11.78 14.23
N LEU A 218 -8.54 -12.12 15.52
CA LEU A 218 -9.58 -12.95 16.16
C LEU A 218 -10.91 -12.19 16.26
N GLN A 219 -10.85 -10.86 16.41
CA GLN A 219 -12.03 -9.99 16.49
C GLN A 219 -12.85 -9.92 15.18
N TRP A 220 -12.30 -10.31 14.02
CA TRP A 220 -13.08 -10.31 12.77
C TRP A 220 -14.25 -11.28 12.77
N ASN A 221 -14.18 -12.36 13.56
CA ASN A 221 -15.23 -13.38 13.67
C ASN A 221 -15.56 -13.77 15.12
N GLY A 222 -15.11 -12.98 16.11
CA GLY A 222 -15.29 -13.29 17.53
C GLY A 222 -14.62 -14.60 17.97
N GLU A 223 -13.48 -14.94 17.39
CA GLU A 223 -12.77 -16.18 17.71
C GLU A 223 -12.16 -16.11 19.12
N GLN A 224 -12.04 -17.27 19.79
CA GLN A 224 -11.42 -17.39 21.11
C GLN A 224 -12.05 -16.50 22.20
N GLY A 225 -13.34 -16.17 22.06
CA GLY A 225 -14.08 -15.35 23.01
C GLY A 225 -13.86 -13.84 22.84
N GLU A 226 -13.10 -13.42 21.83
CA GLU A 226 -12.98 -12.01 21.43
C GLU A 226 -14.31 -11.45 20.92
N ALA A 227 -14.38 -10.12 20.85
CA ALA A 227 -15.55 -9.43 20.34
C ALA A 227 -15.73 -9.71 18.84
N ASP A 228 -16.94 -10.09 18.41
CA ASP A 228 -17.26 -10.21 16.98
C ASP A 228 -17.53 -8.83 16.39
N LEU A 229 -16.48 -8.23 15.81
CA LEU A 229 -16.51 -6.89 15.22
C LEU A 229 -16.88 -6.92 13.73
N GLY A 230 -16.97 -8.10 13.12
CA GLY A 230 -17.06 -8.25 11.67
C GLY A 230 -15.73 -7.92 10.95
N PRO A 231 -15.65 -8.18 9.62
CA PRO A 231 -14.41 -8.15 8.85
C PRO A 231 -14.01 -6.72 8.44
N PHE A 232 -13.71 -5.88 9.42
CA PHE A 232 -13.30 -4.49 9.21
C PHE A 232 -12.02 -4.37 8.38
N VAL A 233 -11.94 -3.33 7.55
CA VAL A 233 -10.69 -2.91 6.89
C VAL A 233 -9.81 -2.22 7.94
N GLY A 234 -8.56 -2.67 8.06
CA GLY A 234 -7.58 -2.06 8.94
C GLY A 234 -6.79 -0.95 8.25
N GLY A 235 -6.35 0.05 9.00
CA GLY A 235 -5.58 1.20 8.53
C GLY A 235 -4.46 1.58 9.49
N SER A 236 -3.34 2.06 8.95
CA SER A 236 -2.21 2.61 9.71
C SER A 236 -1.41 3.54 8.82
N ILE A 237 -1.00 4.68 9.36
CA ILE A 237 0.03 5.51 8.74
C ILE A 237 1.38 4.77 8.75
N LYS A 238 2.19 4.99 7.71
CA LYS A 238 3.52 4.42 7.48
C LYS A 238 4.51 5.44 6.89
N ASP A 239 4.25 6.72 7.07
CA ASP A 239 5.07 7.81 6.52
C ASP A 239 6.42 8.01 7.23
N ASP A 240 6.67 7.26 8.31
CA ASP A 240 7.86 7.35 9.17
C ASP A 240 8.82 6.17 9.01
N ASP A 241 8.69 5.35 7.95
CA ASP A 241 9.71 4.33 7.66
C ASP A 241 11.04 5.03 7.37
N VAL A 242 12.01 4.80 8.26
CA VAL A 242 13.32 5.46 8.22
C VAL A 242 14.11 5.15 6.95
N ARG A 243 13.76 4.11 6.19
CA ARG A 243 14.39 3.73 4.92
C ARG A 243 13.72 4.39 3.70
N ALA A 244 12.46 4.80 3.85
CA ALA A 244 11.64 5.32 2.78
C ALA A 244 10.50 6.20 3.35
N PRO A 245 10.80 7.43 3.81
CA PRO A 245 9.80 8.33 4.37
C PRO A 245 8.93 8.92 3.25
N TYR A 246 7.84 8.23 2.91
CA TYR A 246 6.82 8.72 1.97
C TYR A 246 5.72 9.44 2.75
N PRO A 247 5.56 10.76 2.60
CA PRO A 247 4.53 11.50 3.31
C PRO A 247 3.14 11.00 2.91
N ASP A 248 2.20 10.97 3.87
CA ASP A 248 0.83 10.50 3.66
C ASP A 248 0.76 9.04 3.15
N SER A 249 1.77 8.24 3.44
CA SER A 249 1.77 6.80 3.21
C SER A 249 0.91 6.10 4.25
N TYR A 250 -0.14 5.39 3.81
CA TYR A 250 -0.98 4.55 4.65
C TYR A 250 -1.00 3.14 4.10
N TRP A 251 -0.99 2.16 5.00
CA TRP A 251 -1.21 0.76 4.66
C TRP A 251 -2.54 0.30 5.20
N PHE A 252 -3.17 -0.58 4.42
CA PHE A 252 -4.49 -1.11 4.71
C PHE A 252 -4.48 -2.62 4.65
N SER A 253 -5.32 -3.24 5.49
CA SER A 253 -5.51 -4.69 5.52
C SER A 253 -6.95 -5.02 5.20
N PHE A 254 -7.14 -5.82 4.14
CA PHE A 254 -8.46 -6.23 3.66
C PHE A 254 -8.69 -7.70 4.00
N PRO A 255 -9.33 -8.02 5.14
CA PRO A 255 -9.72 -9.39 5.45
C PRO A 255 -10.80 -9.86 4.48
N ASN A 256 -10.89 -11.16 4.30
CA ASN A 256 -12.07 -11.78 3.74
C ASN A 256 -12.38 -13.03 4.57
N SER A 257 -13.29 -13.89 4.10
CA SER A 257 -13.57 -15.18 4.71
C SER A 257 -12.29 -15.97 5.03
N CYS A 258 -12.28 -16.69 6.16
CA CYS A 258 -11.14 -17.43 6.71
C CYS A 258 -9.87 -16.62 6.92
N PRO A 259 -9.90 -15.47 7.62
CA PRO A 259 -8.76 -14.58 7.68
C PRO A 259 -7.58 -15.13 8.51
N THR A 260 -7.75 -16.24 9.21
CA THR A 260 -6.69 -16.96 9.95
C THR A 260 -6.05 -18.10 9.16
N GLN A 261 -6.50 -18.37 7.92
CA GLN A 261 -6.01 -19.45 7.06
C GLN A 261 -5.34 -18.88 5.81
N THR A 262 -4.19 -19.46 5.44
CA THR A 262 -3.54 -19.11 4.16
C THR A 262 -4.40 -19.56 2.98
N TRP A 263 -4.22 -18.96 1.80
CA TRP A 263 -5.02 -19.26 0.61
C TRP A 263 -5.12 -20.76 0.31
N ALA A 264 -4.02 -21.50 0.47
CA ALA A 264 -3.98 -22.94 0.27
C ALA A 264 -4.90 -23.72 1.24
N ASN A 265 -5.20 -23.16 2.41
CA ASN A 265 -5.97 -23.78 3.49
C ASN A 265 -7.40 -23.21 3.62
N LYS A 266 -7.79 -22.22 2.80
CA LYS A 266 -9.15 -21.65 2.80
C LYS A 266 -10.13 -22.61 2.11
N THR A 267 -10.80 -23.44 2.91
CA THR A 267 -11.85 -24.37 2.46
C THR A 267 -13.21 -23.70 2.37
N ASP A 268 -14.12 -24.22 1.53
CA ASP A 268 -15.51 -23.73 1.45
C ASP A 268 -16.24 -23.80 2.79
N LYS A 269 -15.99 -24.86 3.57
CA LYS A 269 -16.53 -25.01 4.93
C LYS A 269 -16.09 -23.88 5.84
N CYS A 270 -14.80 -23.55 5.83
CA CYS A 270 -14.30 -22.43 6.61
C CYS A 270 -14.90 -21.12 6.10
N ARG A 271 -14.98 -20.91 4.78
CA ARG A 271 -15.47 -19.65 4.23
C ARG A 271 -16.92 -19.38 4.61
N ALA A 272 -17.74 -20.43 4.59
CA ALA A 272 -19.13 -20.38 5.03
C ALA A 272 -19.31 -20.17 6.54
N ALA A 273 -18.29 -20.49 7.35
CA ALA A 273 -18.32 -20.36 8.81
C ALA A 273 -17.80 -19.00 9.31
N THR A 274 -17.30 -18.14 8.42
CA THR A 274 -16.75 -16.81 8.76
C THR A 274 -17.49 -15.72 8.02
N HIS A 275 -17.50 -14.52 8.58
CA HIS A 275 -17.97 -13.33 7.89
C HIS A 275 -17.12 -13.04 6.65
N LYS A 276 -17.75 -12.47 5.62
CA LYS A 276 -17.07 -12.08 4.38
C LYS A 276 -16.77 -10.58 4.40
N GLY A 277 -15.55 -10.21 4.05
CA GLY A 277 -15.17 -8.81 3.86
C GLY A 277 -15.53 -8.34 2.46
N LEU A 278 -15.17 -9.13 1.45
CA LEU A 278 -15.44 -8.83 0.06
C LEU A 278 -16.90 -9.14 -0.30
N CYS A 279 -17.59 -8.16 -0.85
CA CYS A 279 -18.94 -8.31 -1.40
C CYS A 279 -18.94 -9.20 -2.64
N ASP A 280 -20.07 -9.84 -2.93
CA ASP A 280 -20.22 -10.53 -4.22
C ASP A 280 -20.24 -9.50 -5.36
N ILE A 281 -19.81 -9.92 -6.56
CA ILE A 281 -19.84 -9.06 -7.74
C ILE A 281 -21.25 -8.49 -7.94
N GLY A 282 -21.33 -7.16 -8.08
CA GLY A 282 -22.59 -6.44 -8.28
C GLY A 282 -23.31 -6.02 -6.99
N GLN A 283 -22.76 -6.32 -5.81
CA GLN A 283 -23.31 -5.90 -4.52
C GLN A 283 -22.45 -4.80 -3.88
N ALA A 284 -23.11 -3.78 -3.34
CA ALA A 284 -22.45 -2.72 -2.58
C ALA A 284 -22.22 -3.18 -1.13
N PRO A 285 -21.16 -2.71 -0.46
CA PRO A 285 -20.96 -2.96 0.96
C PRO A 285 -22.01 -2.22 1.79
N ASP A 286 -22.43 -2.87 2.86
CA ASP A 286 -23.36 -2.35 3.86
C ASP A 286 -22.78 -2.41 5.29
N GLY A 287 -21.55 -2.93 5.45
CA GLY A 287 -20.91 -3.14 6.74
C GLY A 287 -21.51 -4.29 7.56
N VAL A 288 -22.43 -5.07 6.99
CA VAL A 288 -23.13 -6.17 7.66
C VAL A 288 -22.94 -7.48 6.88
N ALA A 289 -23.42 -7.52 5.63
CA ALA A 289 -23.25 -8.66 4.75
C ALA A 289 -21.83 -8.72 4.18
N CYS A 290 -21.22 -7.56 3.95
CA CYS A 290 -19.84 -7.40 3.51
C CYS A 290 -19.35 -5.97 3.75
N THR A 291 -18.03 -5.80 3.80
CA THR A 291 -17.38 -4.55 4.20
C THR A 291 -16.85 -3.75 3.02
N TYR A 292 -16.48 -4.40 1.92
CA TYR A 292 -15.95 -3.70 0.75
C TYR A 292 -16.26 -4.38 -0.57
N ALA A 293 -16.27 -3.59 -1.63
CA ALA A 293 -16.25 -4.02 -3.03
C ALA A 293 -15.14 -3.25 -3.75
N TYR A 294 -14.59 -3.80 -4.83
CA TYR A 294 -13.52 -3.13 -5.57
C TYR A 294 -13.68 -3.24 -7.07
N ASN A 295 -13.03 -2.35 -7.81
CA ASN A 295 -12.78 -2.43 -9.24
C ASN A 295 -11.31 -2.12 -9.52
N ILE A 296 -10.65 -2.88 -10.38
CA ILE A 296 -9.28 -2.53 -10.84
C ILE A 296 -9.42 -1.54 -11.99
N LEU A 297 -8.75 -0.39 -11.87
CA LEU A 297 -8.75 0.66 -12.89
C LEU A 297 -7.74 0.38 -14.00
N GLY A 298 -6.61 -0.23 -13.64
CA GLY A 298 -5.48 -0.51 -14.52
C GLY A 298 -4.20 -0.66 -13.68
N TRP A 299 -3.05 -0.63 -14.34
CA TRP A 299 -1.75 -0.66 -13.67
C TRP A 299 -0.69 0.08 -14.45
N VAL A 300 0.41 0.41 -13.79
CA VAL A 300 1.63 0.90 -14.43
C VAL A 300 2.80 -0.05 -14.12
N PRO A 301 3.62 -0.45 -15.11
CA PRO A 301 4.82 -1.23 -14.86
C PRO A 301 5.87 -0.37 -14.15
N LEU A 302 6.53 -0.93 -13.13
CA LEU A 302 7.57 -0.24 -12.37
C LEU A 302 8.70 0.23 -13.30
N ASP A 303 9.04 -0.55 -14.32
CA ASP A 303 10.15 -0.22 -15.23
C ASP A 303 9.86 1.03 -16.08
N ASP A 304 8.58 1.31 -16.38
CA ASP A 304 8.18 2.57 -17.04
C ASP A 304 8.24 3.75 -16.07
N VAL A 305 7.90 3.53 -14.79
CA VAL A 305 7.98 4.57 -13.75
C VAL A 305 9.43 4.97 -13.47
N VAL A 306 10.32 3.99 -13.27
CA VAL A 306 11.72 4.24 -12.91
C VAL A 306 12.58 4.58 -14.14
N GLY A 307 12.03 4.45 -15.35
CA GLY A 307 12.65 4.87 -16.60
C GLY A 307 13.53 3.83 -17.28
N ILE A 308 13.57 2.58 -16.80
CA ILE A 308 14.38 1.50 -17.39
C ILE A 308 14.03 1.28 -18.86
N THR A 309 12.73 1.27 -19.19
CA THR A 309 12.26 1.07 -20.57
C THR A 309 12.57 2.25 -21.50
N SER A 310 13.16 3.33 -20.98
CA SER A 310 13.65 4.46 -21.76
C SER A 310 15.16 4.46 -21.99
N ILE A 311 15.90 3.58 -21.32
CA ILE A 311 17.38 3.47 -21.46
C ILE A 311 17.69 2.70 -22.75
N GLU A 312 18.61 3.25 -23.56
CA GLU A 312 19.12 2.59 -24.76
C GLU A 312 20.21 1.57 -24.39
N ASN A 313 20.11 0.37 -24.94
CA ASN A 313 21.11 -0.68 -24.85
C ASN A 313 22.16 -0.44 -25.95
N GLU A 314 23.36 0.00 -25.58
CA GLU A 314 24.45 0.30 -26.51
C GLU A 314 24.87 -0.90 -27.38
N ALA A 315 24.67 -2.13 -26.89
CA ALA A 315 25.03 -3.34 -27.63
C ALA A 315 24.02 -3.66 -28.76
N THR A 316 22.76 -3.25 -28.61
CA THR A 316 21.68 -3.59 -29.57
C THR A 316 21.10 -2.38 -30.29
N GLY A 317 21.36 -1.15 -29.81
CA GLY A 317 20.75 0.09 -30.29
C GLY A 317 19.24 0.17 -30.01
N LYS A 318 18.71 -0.68 -29.12
CA LYS A 318 17.29 -0.73 -28.75
C LYS A 318 17.10 -0.40 -27.29
N LYS A 319 15.91 0.04 -26.91
CA LYS A 319 15.57 0.23 -25.49
C LYS A 319 15.43 -1.12 -24.78
N TYR A 320 15.78 -1.17 -23.50
CA TYR A 320 15.56 -2.36 -22.68
C TYR A 320 14.06 -2.66 -22.53
N GLN A 321 13.72 -3.95 -22.55
CA GLN A 321 12.34 -4.42 -22.43
C GLN A 321 11.83 -4.32 -20.99
N ASP A 322 12.66 -4.70 -20.01
CA ASP A 322 12.30 -4.73 -18.59
C ASP A 322 13.55 -4.65 -17.69
N PHE A 323 13.33 -4.62 -16.36
CA PHE A 323 14.40 -4.61 -15.37
C PHE A 323 15.35 -5.79 -15.49
N GLN A 324 14.86 -6.97 -15.86
CA GLN A 324 15.69 -8.16 -15.92
C GLN A 324 16.71 -8.04 -17.05
N GLU A 325 16.27 -7.67 -18.26
CA GLU A 325 17.17 -7.46 -19.40
C GLU A 325 18.20 -6.36 -19.10
N TRP A 326 17.75 -5.24 -18.53
CA TRP A 326 18.64 -4.15 -18.16
C TRP A 326 19.67 -4.58 -17.12
N CYS A 327 19.24 -5.22 -16.05
CA CYS A 327 20.11 -5.66 -14.96
C CYS A 327 21.12 -6.72 -15.40
N GLU A 328 20.75 -7.64 -16.29
CA GLU A 328 21.64 -8.70 -16.79
C GLU A 328 22.68 -8.19 -17.80
N ALA A 329 22.44 -7.05 -18.45
CA ALA A 329 23.36 -6.49 -19.44
C ALA A 329 24.69 -5.98 -18.83
N SER A 330 24.72 -5.66 -17.53
CA SER A 330 25.94 -5.28 -16.82
C SER A 330 25.80 -5.47 -15.31
N GLU A 331 26.89 -5.83 -14.62
CA GLU A 331 26.92 -5.84 -13.15
C GLU A 331 26.79 -4.42 -12.56
N ASP A 332 27.14 -3.38 -13.33
CA ASP A 332 26.99 -1.98 -12.93
C ASP A 332 25.52 -1.49 -13.03
N ASN A 333 24.64 -2.26 -13.70
CA ASN A 333 23.22 -1.94 -13.79
C ASN A 333 22.51 -2.32 -12.49
N VAL A 334 22.54 -1.37 -11.55
CA VAL A 334 21.94 -1.46 -10.22
C VAL A 334 20.74 -0.53 -10.14
N GLU A 335 19.55 -1.06 -9.87
CA GLU A 335 18.35 -0.21 -9.70
C GLU A 335 18.47 0.65 -8.44
N PHE A 336 18.80 0.02 -7.32
CA PHE A 336 18.98 0.68 -6.04
C PHE A 336 19.87 -0.15 -5.12
N GLU A 337 20.89 0.51 -4.57
CA GLU A 337 21.74 0.01 -3.50
C GLU A 337 21.78 1.05 -2.39
N GLY A 338 21.45 0.61 -1.18
CA GLY A 338 21.53 1.47 -0.01
C GLY A 338 21.70 0.68 1.28
N ASP A 339 21.89 1.38 2.38
CA ASP A 339 21.97 0.78 3.71
C ASP A 339 20.61 0.18 4.11
N ASP A 340 20.57 -1.11 4.44
CA ASP A 340 19.32 -1.84 4.73
C ASP A 340 18.57 -1.36 5.97
N LYS A 341 19.21 -0.57 6.85
CA LYS A 341 18.62 -0.09 8.10
C LYS A 341 18.11 1.34 7.98
N THR A 342 18.81 2.17 7.22
CA THR A 342 18.58 3.61 7.11
C THR A 342 18.09 4.04 5.75
N GLY A 343 18.14 3.18 4.73
CA GLY A 343 17.76 3.49 3.34
C GLY A 343 18.66 4.51 2.65
N LYS A 344 19.79 4.90 3.25
CA LYS A 344 20.74 5.82 2.63
C LYS A 344 21.29 5.19 1.34
N MET A 345 21.02 5.83 0.21
CA MET A 345 21.49 5.38 -1.10
C MET A 345 23.01 5.46 -1.20
N GLU A 346 23.60 4.44 -1.81
CA GLU A 346 25.01 4.35 -2.19
C GLU A 346 25.16 4.43 -3.71
N SER A 347 24.34 3.68 -4.45
CA SER A 347 24.32 3.66 -5.90
C SER A 347 22.92 3.32 -6.43
N GLY A 348 22.66 3.59 -7.71
CA GLY A 348 21.42 3.19 -8.38
C GLY A 348 20.90 4.18 -9.41
N LEU A 349 19.67 3.97 -9.88
CA LEU A 349 19.02 4.82 -10.86
C LEU A 349 18.78 6.24 -10.33
N PRO A 350 18.92 7.29 -11.17
CA PRO A 350 18.61 8.67 -10.79
C PRO A 350 17.22 8.87 -10.20
N PHE A 351 16.24 8.04 -10.62
CA PHE A 351 14.89 8.04 -10.08
C PHE A 351 14.87 7.91 -8.54
N TRP A 352 15.78 7.13 -7.95
CA TRP A 352 15.83 6.86 -6.50
C TRP A 352 16.72 7.82 -5.70
N LYS A 353 17.32 8.83 -6.34
CA LYS A 353 18.23 9.79 -5.70
C LYS A 353 17.57 10.56 -4.55
N ASP A 354 18.25 10.71 -3.42
CA ASP A 354 17.70 11.33 -2.21
C ASP A 354 16.49 10.54 -1.66
N PRO A 355 16.68 9.23 -1.33
CA PRO A 355 15.58 8.34 -0.92
C PRO A 355 14.95 8.70 0.44
N LEU A 356 15.65 9.51 1.24
CA LEU A 356 15.22 9.95 2.57
C LEU A 356 14.57 11.33 2.56
N ASP A 357 14.52 11.99 1.40
CA ASP A 357 13.86 13.27 1.25
C ASP A 357 12.36 13.07 0.98
N ALA A 358 11.51 13.62 1.86
CA ALA A 358 10.07 13.43 1.80
C ALA A 358 9.45 14.07 0.55
N GLU A 359 10.02 15.16 0.03
CA GLU A 359 9.51 15.83 -1.17
C GLU A 359 9.90 15.07 -2.44
N ALA A 360 11.12 14.53 -2.49
CA ALA A 360 11.54 13.61 -3.54
C ALA A 360 10.64 12.36 -3.57
N ASN A 361 10.31 11.80 -2.41
CA ASN A 361 9.39 10.66 -2.30
C ASN A 361 7.96 11.01 -2.73
N ARG A 362 7.46 12.20 -2.36
CA ARG A 362 6.18 12.72 -2.85
C ARG A 362 6.18 12.85 -4.38
N ALA A 363 7.25 13.39 -4.95
CA ALA A 363 7.41 13.53 -6.40
C ALA A 363 7.46 12.17 -7.12
N ARG A 364 8.10 11.15 -6.53
CA ARG A 364 8.07 9.77 -7.07
C ARG A 364 6.66 9.19 -7.08
N ALA A 365 5.90 9.32 -6.00
CA ALA A 365 4.51 8.85 -5.96
C ALA A 365 3.64 9.59 -6.98
N ALA A 366 3.83 10.90 -7.15
CA ALA A 366 3.19 11.68 -8.20
C ALA A 366 3.57 11.18 -9.61
N LYS A 367 4.83 10.77 -9.82
CA LYS A 367 5.29 10.20 -11.09
C LYS A 367 4.58 8.89 -11.45
N VAL A 368 4.26 8.04 -10.48
CA VAL A 368 3.44 6.83 -10.71
C VAL A 368 2.09 7.21 -11.31
N VAL A 369 1.41 8.21 -10.74
CA VAL A 369 0.11 8.72 -11.21
C VAL A 369 0.25 9.35 -12.60
N GLU A 370 1.29 10.14 -12.82
CA GLU A 370 1.59 10.79 -14.10
C GLU A 370 1.74 9.75 -15.22
N ILE A 371 2.61 8.75 -15.04
CA ILE A 371 2.85 7.73 -16.06
C ILE A 371 1.60 6.87 -16.29
N TYR A 372 0.87 6.52 -15.23
CA TYR A 372 -0.40 5.81 -15.37
C TYR A 372 -1.39 6.59 -16.24
N ASN A 373 -1.60 7.87 -15.95
CA ASN A 373 -2.52 8.70 -16.73
C ASN A 373 -2.04 8.91 -18.17
N ALA A 374 -0.72 9.02 -18.40
CA ALA A 374 -0.14 9.08 -19.73
C ALA A 374 -0.34 7.78 -20.52
N ILE A 375 -0.30 6.61 -19.86
CA ILE A 375 -0.67 5.33 -20.48
C ILE A 375 -2.14 5.34 -20.89
N VAL A 376 -3.02 5.77 -19.97
CA VAL A 376 -4.47 5.82 -20.22
C VAL A 376 -4.82 6.78 -21.36
N SER A 377 -4.17 7.94 -21.45
CA SER A 377 -4.40 8.92 -22.52
C SER A 377 -3.72 8.56 -23.84
N GLY A 378 -2.78 7.60 -23.84
CA GLY A 378 -1.99 7.22 -25.00
C GLY A 378 -0.77 8.12 -25.25
N GLU A 379 -0.48 9.07 -24.35
CA GLU A 379 0.75 9.89 -24.37
C GLU A 379 2.01 9.06 -24.10
N HIS A 380 1.87 7.99 -23.32
CA HIS A 380 2.93 7.02 -23.06
C HIS A 380 2.52 5.62 -23.55
N VAL A 381 3.31 5.04 -24.45
CA VAL A 381 3.10 3.67 -24.93
C VAL A 381 4.05 2.73 -24.19
N SER A 382 3.51 2.02 -23.20
CA SER A 382 4.26 0.98 -22.48
C SER A 382 4.56 -0.20 -23.40
N THR A 383 5.80 -0.66 -23.42
CA THR A 383 6.22 -1.88 -24.13
C THR A 383 5.81 -3.16 -23.39
N GLN A 384 5.34 -3.04 -22.15
CA GLN A 384 5.01 -4.16 -21.27
C GLN A 384 3.50 -4.38 -21.13
N ILE A 385 2.67 -3.52 -21.74
CA ILE A 385 1.21 -3.65 -21.74
C ILE A 385 0.71 -3.66 -23.18
N ASN A 386 -0.08 -4.68 -23.52
CA ASN A 386 -0.72 -4.74 -24.83
C ASN A 386 -1.67 -3.54 -25.03
N ALA A 387 -1.56 -2.85 -26.17
CA ALA A 387 -2.38 -1.68 -26.48
C ALA A 387 -3.90 -1.96 -26.44
N SER A 388 -4.33 -3.18 -26.77
CA SER A 388 -5.74 -3.59 -26.64
C SER A 388 -6.21 -3.64 -25.19
N THR A 389 -5.32 -4.01 -24.26
CA THR A 389 -5.60 -4.04 -22.83
C THR A 389 -5.74 -2.63 -22.25
N VAL A 390 -4.88 -1.70 -22.68
CA VAL A 390 -4.91 -0.28 -22.25
C VAL A 390 -6.27 0.37 -22.54
N LYS A 391 -6.96 -0.03 -23.63
CA LYS A 391 -8.31 0.47 -23.95
C LYS A 391 -9.36 0.17 -22.87
N SER A 392 -9.10 -0.81 -21.99
CA SER A 392 -9.97 -1.14 -20.86
C SER A 392 -9.57 -0.43 -19.56
N PHE A 393 -8.43 0.27 -19.55
CA PHE A 393 -8.02 1.04 -18.38
C PHE A 393 -8.95 2.24 -18.16
N LYS A 394 -9.06 2.66 -16.90
CA LYS A 394 -9.86 3.81 -16.50
C LYS A 394 -8.97 4.89 -15.88
N PRO A 395 -9.20 6.17 -16.18
CA PRO A 395 -8.43 7.24 -15.57
C PRO A 395 -8.62 7.25 -14.05
N LEU A 396 -7.61 7.73 -13.33
CA LEU A 396 -7.76 8.02 -11.91
C LEU A 396 -8.69 9.23 -11.74
N PRO A 397 -9.71 9.17 -10.87
CA PRO A 397 -10.53 10.34 -10.60
C PRO A 397 -9.69 11.41 -9.91
N PRO A 398 -9.87 12.71 -10.22
CA PRO A 398 -9.31 13.78 -9.41
C PRO A 398 -9.72 13.63 -7.94
N VAL A 399 -8.82 13.97 -7.02
CA VAL A 399 -9.06 13.83 -5.57
C VAL A 399 -10.26 14.67 -5.14
N GLU A 400 -10.48 15.82 -5.76
CA GLU A 400 -11.63 16.71 -5.49
C GLU A 400 -12.95 16.07 -5.92
N THR A 401 -12.97 15.42 -7.10
CA THR A 401 -14.14 14.67 -7.59
C THR A 401 -14.46 13.50 -6.68
N LEU A 402 -13.43 12.77 -6.24
CA LEU A 402 -13.58 11.66 -5.30
C LEU A 402 -14.10 12.16 -3.93
N THR A 403 -13.58 13.28 -3.45
CA THR A 403 -14.01 13.93 -2.21
C THR A 403 -15.46 14.41 -2.26
N ALA A 404 -15.88 14.99 -3.39
CA ALA A 404 -17.25 15.46 -3.59
C ALA A 404 -18.27 14.31 -3.64
N LYS A 405 -17.85 13.14 -4.13
CA LYS A 405 -18.67 11.93 -4.21
C LYS A 405 -18.88 11.24 -2.85
N ASN A 406 -17.95 11.43 -1.92
CA ASN A 406 -17.94 10.77 -0.63
C ASN A 406 -18.80 11.49 0.43
N PRO A 407 -19.31 10.75 1.44
CA PRO A 407 -20.00 11.34 2.57
C PRO A 407 -19.06 12.28 3.35
N LYS A 408 -19.63 13.31 3.99
CA LYS A 408 -18.83 14.20 4.86
C LYS A 408 -18.25 13.41 6.03
N CYS A 409 -17.11 13.84 6.55
CA CYS A 409 -16.43 13.10 7.61
C CYS A 409 -17.25 12.94 8.89
N PHE A 410 -18.07 13.94 9.26
CA PHE A 410 -18.95 13.83 10.42
C PHE A 410 -20.06 12.78 10.26
N GLU A 411 -20.33 12.31 9.04
CA GLU A 411 -21.33 11.26 8.78
C GLU A 411 -20.77 9.84 8.97
N THR A 412 -19.45 9.69 9.05
CA THR A 412 -18.77 8.39 9.16
C THR A 412 -17.86 8.31 10.39
N VAL A 413 -17.33 9.44 10.86
CA VAL A 413 -16.44 9.54 12.02
C VAL A 413 -17.12 10.31 13.16
N PRO A 414 -17.34 9.68 14.33
CA PRO A 414 -18.06 10.31 15.45
C PRO A 414 -17.46 11.62 15.94
N THR A 415 -16.12 11.72 15.94
CA THR A 415 -15.37 12.87 16.48
C THR A 415 -15.32 14.06 15.53
N CYS A 416 -15.69 13.88 14.26
CA CYS A 416 -15.56 14.89 13.21
C CYS A 416 -16.70 15.91 13.17
N ASN A 417 -17.71 15.80 14.03
CA ASN A 417 -18.78 16.81 14.15
C ASN A 417 -18.51 17.84 15.26
N THR A 418 -17.24 18.15 15.55
CA THR A 418 -16.83 19.06 16.62
C THR A 418 -15.72 20.00 16.17
N GLY A 419 -15.57 21.16 16.83
CA GLY A 419 -14.52 22.14 16.52
C GLY A 419 -14.59 22.66 15.08
N ALA A 420 -13.47 22.64 14.37
CA ALA A 420 -13.40 22.95 12.94
C ALA A 420 -13.85 21.80 12.02
N GLY A 421 -14.20 20.64 12.60
CA GLY A 421 -14.56 19.43 11.88
C GLY A 421 -13.36 18.70 11.28
N CYS A 422 -13.66 17.87 10.28
CA CYS A 422 -12.67 17.11 9.52
C CYS A 422 -12.91 17.26 8.03
N ARG A 423 -11.91 16.89 7.22
CA ARG A 423 -12.02 16.81 5.76
C ARG A 423 -11.40 15.51 5.24
N ARG A 424 -11.85 15.06 4.07
CA ARG A 424 -11.21 13.93 3.37
C ARG A 424 -9.98 14.41 2.63
N GLU A 425 -8.91 13.62 2.70
CA GLU A 425 -7.64 13.91 2.02
C GLU A 425 -7.13 12.69 1.25
N GLY A 426 -6.40 12.99 0.16
CA GLY A 426 -5.68 12.00 -0.65
C GLY A 426 -6.58 11.03 -1.40
N TYR A 427 -5.95 10.11 -2.13
CA TYR A 427 -6.65 9.07 -2.87
C TYR A 427 -7.33 8.04 -1.96
N ALA A 428 -6.78 7.79 -0.76
CA ALA A 428 -7.38 6.93 0.24
C ALA A 428 -8.59 7.56 0.96
N GLN A 429 -8.86 8.85 0.73
CA GLN A 429 -10.06 9.56 1.20
C GLN A 429 -10.25 9.54 2.72
N LEU A 430 -9.13 9.55 3.45
CA LEU A 430 -9.11 9.50 4.90
C LEU A 430 -9.62 10.81 5.50
N CYS A 431 -10.48 10.70 6.51
CA CYS A 431 -10.88 11.84 7.32
C CYS A 431 -9.76 12.30 8.25
N LYS A 432 -9.28 13.53 8.06
CA LYS A 432 -8.30 14.17 8.94
C LYS A 432 -8.92 15.36 9.68
N PRO A 433 -8.64 15.53 10.99
CA PRO A 433 -9.06 16.70 11.75
C PRO A 433 -8.52 17.99 11.15
N CYS A 434 -9.36 19.01 11.09
CA CYS A 434 -8.95 20.33 10.63
C CYS A 434 -8.39 21.17 11.78
N GLN A 435 -7.30 21.90 11.51
CA GLN A 435 -6.72 22.84 12.47
C GLN A 435 -7.48 24.17 12.53
N SER A 436 -8.21 24.51 11.46
CA SER A 436 -8.99 25.75 11.34
C SER A 436 -10.18 25.53 10.39
N ASN A 437 -11.09 26.50 10.34
CA ASN A 437 -12.24 26.49 9.44
C ASN A 437 -11.80 26.75 7.98
N ALA A 438 -11.20 25.73 7.37
CA ALA A 438 -10.73 25.76 5.98
C ALA A 438 -11.72 25.08 5.03
N ALA A 439 -11.50 25.21 3.72
CA ALA A 439 -12.31 24.54 2.72
C ALA A 439 -12.30 23.01 2.93
N GLY A 440 -13.50 22.41 2.87
CA GLY A 440 -13.71 20.98 3.10
C GLY A 440 -13.86 20.55 4.57
N CYS A 441 -13.52 21.41 5.52
CA CYS A 441 -13.68 21.19 6.96
C CYS A 441 -15.14 21.46 7.34
N ALA A 442 -15.95 20.40 7.37
CA ALA A 442 -17.40 20.51 7.55
C ALA A 442 -17.82 19.97 8.92
N VAL A 443 -18.77 20.67 9.54
CA VAL A 443 -19.57 20.23 10.68
C VAL A 443 -21.03 20.53 10.38
N ASP A 444 -21.94 19.77 10.98
CA ASP A 444 -23.38 20.01 10.92
C ASP A 444 -23.97 19.85 12.34
N PRO A 445 -24.30 20.95 13.03
CA PRO A 445 -24.88 20.92 14.36
C PRO A 445 -26.23 20.19 14.44
N THR A 446 -26.92 20.00 13.31
CA THR A 446 -28.20 19.27 13.25
C THR A 446 -28.01 17.76 13.09
N TYR A 447 -26.80 17.33 12.69
CA TYR A 447 -26.48 15.91 12.55
C TYR A 447 -26.13 15.29 13.91
N ALA A 448 -26.94 14.34 14.35
CA ALA A 448 -26.65 13.50 15.50
C ALA A 448 -26.02 12.18 15.04
N TYR A 449 -24.73 11.99 15.32
CA TYR A 449 -24.09 10.69 15.10
C TYR A 449 -24.74 9.65 16.01
N PRO A 450 -25.13 8.47 15.49
CA PRO A 450 -25.81 7.46 16.29
C PRO A 450 -24.90 6.89 17.37
N LYS A 451 -25.49 6.53 18.51
CA LYS A 451 -24.78 5.75 19.52
C LYS A 451 -24.66 4.29 19.06
N LEU A 452 -23.45 3.88 18.66
CA LEU A 452 -23.16 2.51 18.25
C LEU A 452 -22.94 1.60 19.46
N GLN A 453 -23.36 0.34 19.35
CA GLN A 453 -23.20 -0.66 20.41
C GLN A 453 -21.88 -1.43 20.21
N LYS A 454 -21.10 -1.57 21.27
CA LYS A 454 -19.93 -2.46 21.27
C LYS A 454 -20.37 -3.92 21.26
N ALA A 455 -19.65 -4.75 20.51
CA ALA A 455 -19.88 -6.19 20.50
C ALA A 455 -19.52 -6.82 21.86
N LYS A 456 -20.24 -7.88 22.22
CA LYS A 456 -19.98 -8.64 23.45
C LYS A 456 -18.72 -9.48 23.28
N ARG A 457 -18.00 -9.68 24.38
CA ARG A 457 -16.85 -10.60 24.48
C ARG A 457 -16.90 -11.38 25.78
N SER A 458 -16.32 -12.57 25.76
CA SER A 458 -16.15 -13.44 26.94
C SER A 458 -14.68 -13.55 27.36
N ALA A 459 -13.74 -13.21 26.46
CA ALA A 459 -12.34 -13.07 26.78
C ALA A 459 -12.12 -11.90 27.77
N PRO A 460 -11.23 -12.05 28.77
CA PRO A 460 -10.84 -10.95 29.64
C PRO A 460 -10.30 -9.77 28.83
N ASP A 461 -10.58 -8.55 29.30
CA ASP A 461 -10.08 -7.34 28.66
C ASP A 461 -8.56 -7.20 28.91
N SER A 462 -7.75 -7.95 28.18
CA SER A 462 -6.29 -7.73 28.18
C SER A 462 -6.07 -6.41 27.44
N GLY A 463 -5.84 -5.34 28.20
CA GLY A 463 -5.62 -4.00 27.68
C GLY A 463 -4.62 -3.98 26.52
N SER A 464 -4.95 -3.20 25.49
CA SER A 464 -4.12 -2.86 24.33
C SER A 464 -3.14 -3.97 23.91
N GLY A 465 -3.66 -4.99 23.21
CA GLY A 465 -2.81 -5.80 22.35
C GLY A 465 -2.06 -4.85 21.42
N SER A 466 -0.74 -4.78 21.59
CA SER A 466 0.18 -3.82 21.00
C SER A 466 -0.30 -3.26 19.66
N MET A 467 -0.74 -1.99 19.66
CA MET A 467 -1.06 -1.21 18.45
C MET A 467 0.18 -0.91 17.58
N ARG A 468 1.33 -1.55 17.86
CA ARG A 468 2.56 -1.44 17.08
C ARG A 468 2.75 -2.70 16.22
N GLY A 469 1.87 -2.89 15.26
CA GLY A 469 2.09 -3.75 14.10
C GLY A 469 2.88 -3.00 13.02
N GLY A 470 4.14 -2.67 13.30
CA GLY A 470 5.13 -2.34 12.27
C GLY A 470 5.86 -3.62 11.86
N PRO A 471 6.28 -3.79 10.60
CA PRO A 471 6.98 -4.99 10.19
C PRO A 471 8.29 -5.13 10.98
N THR A 472 8.42 -6.20 11.77
CA THR A 472 9.72 -6.72 12.13
C THR A 472 10.30 -7.40 10.90
N ALA A 473 11.47 -6.93 10.47
CA ALA A 473 12.26 -7.57 9.44
C ALA A 473 12.38 -9.07 9.71
N GLY A 474 12.04 -9.90 8.72
CA GLY A 474 12.16 -11.35 8.79
C GLY A 474 13.60 -11.77 9.05
N GLY A 475 13.91 -12.11 10.30
CA GLY A 475 15.18 -12.66 10.73
C GLY A 475 15.09 -14.17 10.84
N ASN A 476 15.84 -14.88 9.99
CA ASN A 476 16.05 -16.32 10.06
C ASN A 476 16.46 -16.78 11.46
N GLY A 477 15.81 -17.84 11.95
CA GLY A 477 16.06 -18.40 13.27
C GLY A 477 17.48 -18.94 13.44
N LYS A 478 18.09 -18.65 14.59
CA LYS A 478 19.11 -19.50 15.22
C LYS A 478 19.02 -19.38 16.75
N LYS A 479 19.20 -20.53 17.39
CA LYS A 479 18.95 -20.84 18.81
C LYS A 479 19.77 -19.99 19.79
N LYS A 480 19.16 -19.70 20.93
CA LYS A 480 19.75 -19.18 22.17
C LYS A 480 20.51 -20.28 22.94
N PRO A 481 21.40 -19.90 23.88
CA PRO A 481 21.29 -20.46 25.24
C PRO A 481 21.32 -19.38 26.37
N THR A 482 20.39 -19.53 27.33
CA THR A 482 20.50 -19.44 28.83
C THR A 482 21.36 -18.34 29.50
N THR A 483 21.05 -17.63 30.61
CA THR A 483 19.95 -17.42 31.60
C THR A 483 20.35 -16.14 32.45
N PRO A 484 19.88 -15.87 33.69
CA PRO A 484 18.79 -14.96 34.09
C PRO A 484 19.22 -13.63 34.78
N GLY A 485 18.26 -12.71 34.96
CA GLY A 485 18.09 -12.06 36.26
C GLY A 485 17.74 -10.57 36.29
N ALA A 486 16.70 -10.30 37.10
CA ALA A 486 16.42 -9.09 37.87
C ALA A 486 15.49 -8.02 37.26
N SER A 487 14.25 -8.03 37.77
CA SER A 487 13.34 -6.88 37.88
C SER A 487 13.93 -5.81 38.81
N PRO A 488 13.43 -4.56 38.73
CA PRO A 488 12.73 -4.06 39.91
C PRO A 488 11.43 -3.31 39.61
N THR A 489 10.63 -3.33 40.67
CA THR A 489 9.30 -2.80 40.92
C THR A 489 9.20 -1.29 41.05
N SER A 490 7.97 -0.83 40.82
CA SER A 490 7.37 0.50 40.98
C SER A 490 7.62 1.21 42.32
N ALA A 491 7.61 2.54 42.29
CA ALA A 491 6.93 3.38 43.29
C ALA A 491 6.67 4.79 42.72
N ALA A 492 5.44 5.25 42.90
CA ALA A 492 4.99 6.60 42.62
C ALA A 492 5.23 7.55 43.82
N THR A 493 4.98 8.83 43.57
CA THR A 493 4.20 9.84 44.34
C THR A 493 4.97 11.11 44.74
N THR A 494 4.48 12.26 44.22
CA THR A 494 4.31 13.62 44.83
C THR A 494 5.50 14.30 45.54
N GLN A 495 5.71 15.62 45.52
CA GLN A 495 4.83 16.77 45.41
C GLN A 495 5.66 18.06 45.18
N LEU A 496 4.97 19.14 44.81
CA LEU A 496 5.43 20.51 44.60
C LEU A 496 6.26 21.11 45.76
N SER A 497 7.14 22.05 45.42
CA SER A 497 7.15 23.40 46.05
C SER A 497 7.89 24.40 45.16
N ALA A 498 7.21 25.51 44.89
CA ALA A 498 7.74 26.69 44.23
C ALA A 498 8.39 27.63 45.24
N LEU A 499 9.44 28.35 44.85
CA LEU A 499 9.72 29.69 45.35
C LEU A 499 10.53 30.47 44.32
N ILE A 500 9.94 31.63 43.96
CA ILE A 500 10.41 32.67 43.05
C ILE A 500 11.20 33.70 43.89
N ILE A 501 11.93 34.58 43.19
CA ILE A 501 12.33 35.97 43.52
C ILE A 501 13.85 36.11 43.73
N VAL A 502 14.63 37.00 43.09
CA VAL A 502 14.54 37.97 41.96
C VAL A 502 15.94 38.65 41.84
N ALA A 503 16.28 39.14 40.64
CA ALA A 503 17.24 40.24 40.33
C ALA A 503 18.74 40.04 40.60
N LEU A 504 19.71 40.61 39.86
CA LEU A 504 19.82 41.49 38.68
C LEU A 504 21.32 41.39 38.20
N PRO A 505 21.72 42.01 37.07
CA PRO A 505 22.85 41.60 36.23
C PRO A 505 24.16 42.33 36.55
N ALA A 506 25.27 41.79 36.05
CA ALA A 506 26.44 42.57 35.68
C ALA A 506 27.20 41.90 34.53
N LEU A 507 27.34 42.65 33.45
CA LEU A 507 28.35 42.45 32.40
C LEU A 507 29.76 42.38 33.03
N CYS A 508 30.64 41.55 32.50
CA CYS A 508 31.93 42.02 31.96
C CYS A 508 32.64 40.91 31.16
N LEU A 509 33.36 41.39 30.15
CA LEU A 509 34.13 40.68 29.14
C LEU A 509 35.35 39.94 29.72
N GLY A 510 35.84 38.93 29.01
CA GLY A 510 37.21 38.42 29.22
C GLY A 510 37.56 37.16 28.45
N TYR A 511 38.20 37.35 27.29
CA TYR A 511 38.99 36.35 26.55
C TYR A 511 40.03 35.67 27.45
N GLY A 512 40.28 34.36 27.26
CA GLY A 512 41.45 33.69 27.83
C GLY A 512 41.39 32.16 27.72
N SER A 513 41.94 31.66 26.61
CA SER A 513 42.38 30.28 26.29
C SER A 513 41.46 29.09 26.54
#